data_AF-A0A8B7CQT4-F1
#
_entry.id   AF-A0A8B7CQT4-F1
#
_cell.length_a   1.000
_cell.length_b   1.000
_cell.length_c   1.000
_cell.angle_alpha   90.00
_cell.angle_beta   90.00
_cell.angle_gamma   90.00
#
_symmetry.space_group_name_H-M   'P 1'
#
loop_
_entity.id
_entity.type
_entity.pdbx_description
1 polymer ?
#
loop_
_entity_poly.entity_id
_entity_poly.type
_entity_poly.pdbx_seq_one_letter_code
_entity_poly.pdbx_strand_id
1 'polypeptide(L)'
;MDSYYERFRRLNPPMFDGGADPLAAETWIQGIEEMYDALQFPEDVKVRLAIPMLRGNAKFWWTAMKAAIGNDDNMPTWDEFKKMFYEQYFPKSVRRTKENEFLSLRQKDNMTVLEYANKFNELGRFCPQFMEVEESKANRFEQGLRDEIRSQLSVLIFISYGDVLERALKVEADLKRSEKERSDLKRSRETRDQSARPRNFGENANKKNKFGPCNFCGKLHGGLCL
;
A
#
# COMPACT_ATOMS: atom_id res chain seq x y z
N MET A 1 -23.28 19.93 -35.43
CA MET A 1 -22.79 20.03 -34.04
C MET A 1 -23.04 18.69 -33.40
N ASP A 2 -22.02 18.06 -32.83
CA ASP A 2 -22.22 16.83 -32.06
C ASP A 2 -23.12 17.12 -30.86
N SER A 3 -24.11 16.27 -30.63
CA SER A 3 -24.94 16.35 -29.43
C SER A 3 -24.10 16.19 -28.17
N TYR A 4 -24.57 16.72 -27.02
CA TYR A 4 -23.91 16.49 -25.73
C TYR A 4 -23.71 14.99 -25.45
N TYR A 5 -24.66 14.16 -25.89
CA TYR A 5 -24.55 12.71 -25.78
C TYR A 5 -23.36 12.14 -26.58
N GLU A 6 -23.18 12.54 -27.84
CA GLU A 6 -22.05 12.08 -28.65
C GLU A 6 -20.70 12.54 -28.10
N ARG A 7 -20.63 13.80 -27.64
CA ARG A 7 -19.43 14.34 -26.97
C ARG A 7 -19.07 13.51 -25.74
N PHE A 8 -20.07 13.19 -24.91
CA PHE A 8 -19.88 12.41 -23.69
C PHE A 8 -19.44 10.98 -24.01
N ARG A 9 -20.10 10.31 -24.96
CA ARG A 9 -19.77 8.93 -25.35
C ARG A 9 -18.36 8.79 -25.94
N ARG A 10 -17.84 9.82 -26.61
CA ARG A 10 -16.46 9.83 -27.12
C ARG A 10 -15.40 9.79 -26.02
N LEU A 11 -15.72 10.23 -24.80
CA LEU A 11 -14.83 10.11 -23.63
C LEU A 11 -14.80 8.69 -23.04
N ASN A 12 -15.57 7.76 -23.60
CA ASN A 12 -15.72 6.40 -23.12
C ASN A 12 -16.06 6.31 -21.61
N PRO A 13 -17.21 6.89 -21.21
CA PRO A 13 -17.63 6.95 -19.81
C PRO A 13 -17.73 5.57 -19.17
N PRO A 14 -17.28 5.42 -17.91
CA PRO A 14 -17.31 4.15 -17.20
C PRO A 14 -18.75 3.73 -16.90
N MET A 15 -19.00 2.41 -16.93
CA MET A 15 -20.29 1.82 -16.54
C MET A 15 -20.27 1.45 -15.06
N PHE A 16 -21.39 1.66 -14.37
CA PHE A 16 -21.59 1.22 -12.99
C PHE A 16 -22.72 0.21 -12.88
N ASP A 17 -22.46 -0.94 -12.25
CA ASP A 17 -23.40 -2.05 -12.15
C ASP A 17 -24.18 -2.09 -10.82
N GLY A 18 -23.81 -1.27 -9.84
CA GLY A 18 -24.42 -1.27 -8.51
C GLY A 18 -23.91 -2.38 -7.60
N GLY A 19 -22.66 -2.82 -7.78
CA GLY A 19 -21.97 -3.74 -6.89
C GLY A 19 -21.84 -3.24 -5.45
N ALA A 20 -21.45 -4.14 -4.54
CA ALA A 20 -21.33 -3.87 -3.10
C ALA A 20 -20.05 -3.11 -2.72
N ASP A 21 -19.12 -2.93 -3.66
CA ASP A 21 -17.87 -2.22 -3.42
C ASP A 21 -18.09 -0.70 -3.41
N PRO A 22 -17.96 -0.04 -2.25
CA PRO A 22 -18.16 1.41 -2.15
C PRO A 22 -17.13 2.19 -2.96
N LEU A 23 -15.98 1.57 -3.21
CA LEU A 23 -14.95 2.13 -4.05
C LEU A 23 -15.37 2.24 -5.51
N ALA A 24 -16.00 1.20 -6.05
CA ALA A 24 -16.51 1.25 -7.41
C ALA A 24 -17.51 2.40 -7.60
N ALA A 25 -18.34 2.67 -6.59
CA ALA A 25 -19.31 3.77 -6.60
C ALA A 25 -18.63 5.15 -6.60
N GLU A 26 -17.66 5.38 -5.71
CA GLU A 26 -16.90 6.63 -5.64
C GLU A 26 -16.09 6.89 -6.91
N THR A 27 -15.38 5.87 -7.40
CA THR A 27 -14.56 5.95 -8.63
C THR A 27 -15.43 6.27 -9.84
N TRP A 28 -16.65 5.74 -9.87
CA TRP A 28 -17.59 6.04 -10.95
C TRP A 28 -18.05 7.49 -10.93
N ILE A 29 -18.45 8.04 -9.78
CA ILE A 29 -18.83 9.46 -9.68
C ILE A 29 -17.67 10.36 -10.10
N GLN A 30 -16.46 10.14 -9.55
CA GLN A 30 -15.28 10.93 -9.89
C GLN A 30 -14.97 10.89 -11.40
N GLY A 31 -14.97 9.70 -12.01
CA GLY A 31 -14.71 9.58 -13.45
C GLY A 31 -15.76 10.26 -14.32
N ILE A 32 -17.01 10.32 -13.88
CA ILE A 32 -18.09 11.03 -14.59
C ILE A 32 -17.94 12.55 -14.41
N GLU A 33 -17.59 13.02 -13.22
CA GLU A 33 -17.36 14.45 -12.95
C GLU A 33 -16.15 15.01 -13.69
N GLU A 34 -15.04 14.28 -13.74
CA GLU A 34 -13.87 14.65 -14.54
C GLU A 34 -14.24 14.88 -16.02
N MET A 35 -15.12 14.05 -16.57
CA MET A 35 -15.63 14.20 -17.93
C MET A 35 -16.55 15.42 -18.08
N TYR A 36 -17.38 15.69 -17.06
CA TYR A 36 -18.25 16.87 -17.03
C TYR A 36 -17.45 18.17 -17.00
N ASP A 37 -16.40 18.21 -16.19
CA ASP A 37 -15.54 19.38 -16.04
C ASP A 37 -14.68 19.60 -17.28
N ALA A 38 -14.09 18.54 -17.85
CA ALA A 38 -13.22 18.63 -19.02
C ALA A 38 -13.91 19.22 -20.27
N LEU A 39 -15.20 18.94 -20.45
CA LEU A 39 -15.99 19.42 -21.59
C LEU A 39 -17.02 20.51 -21.24
N GLN A 40 -17.02 20.95 -19.97
CA GLN A 40 -17.92 21.95 -19.40
C GLN A 40 -19.39 21.66 -19.74
N PHE A 41 -19.85 20.46 -19.40
CA PHE A 41 -21.24 20.08 -19.65
C PHE A 41 -22.21 20.91 -18.80
N PRO A 42 -23.30 21.44 -19.40
CA PRO A 42 -24.35 22.14 -18.66
C PRO A 42 -25.00 21.28 -17.58
N GLU A 43 -25.42 21.90 -16.48
CA GLU A 43 -25.98 21.20 -15.32
C GLU A 43 -27.26 20.41 -15.66
N ASP A 44 -28.11 20.95 -16.54
CA ASP A 44 -29.39 20.37 -16.95
C ASP A 44 -29.26 19.08 -17.78
N VAL A 45 -28.07 18.79 -18.32
CA VAL A 45 -27.83 17.57 -19.11
C VAL A 45 -27.09 16.48 -18.35
N LYS A 46 -26.39 16.80 -17.25
CA LYS A 46 -25.49 15.87 -16.55
C LYS A 46 -26.18 14.55 -16.17
N VAL A 47 -27.28 14.61 -15.40
CA VAL A 47 -27.96 13.38 -14.96
C VAL A 47 -28.46 12.55 -16.15
N ARG A 48 -28.96 13.21 -17.21
CA ARG A 48 -29.40 12.52 -18.44
C ARG A 48 -28.26 11.79 -19.15
N LEU A 49 -27.03 12.30 -19.07
CA LEU A 49 -25.84 11.65 -19.60
C LEU A 49 -25.34 10.50 -18.72
N ALA A 50 -25.46 10.61 -17.39
CA ALA A 50 -25.03 9.56 -16.46
C ALA A 50 -25.92 8.31 -16.47
N ILE A 51 -27.25 8.47 -16.61
CA ILE A 51 -28.20 7.36 -16.49
C ILE A 51 -27.92 6.19 -17.46
N PRO A 52 -27.62 6.42 -18.75
CA PRO A 52 -27.27 5.33 -19.66
C PRO A 52 -26.03 4.54 -19.22
N MET A 53 -25.19 5.09 -18.34
CA MET A 53 -23.99 4.44 -17.81
C MET A 53 -24.29 3.55 -16.58
N LEU A 54 -25.53 3.55 -16.09
CA LEU A 54 -25.99 2.60 -15.08
C LEU A 54 -26.42 1.29 -15.73
N ARG A 55 -25.96 0.17 -15.20
CA ARG A 55 -26.35 -1.19 -15.60
C ARG A 55 -26.68 -2.03 -14.36
N GLY A 56 -27.17 -3.24 -14.58
CA GLY A 56 -27.44 -4.19 -13.49
C GLY A 56 -28.31 -3.61 -12.38
N ASN A 57 -27.87 -3.78 -11.13
CA ASN A 57 -28.54 -3.32 -9.94
C ASN A 57 -28.71 -1.79 -9.90
N ALA A 58 -27.70 -1.04 -10.37
CA ALA A 58 -27.77 0.42 -10.46
C ALA A 58 -28.87 0.92 -11.39
N LYS A 59 -29.08 0.22 -12.51
CA LYS A 59 -30.18 0.55 -13.42
C LYS A 59 -31.55 0.29 -12.80
N PHE A 60 -31.70 -0.81 -12.06
CA PHE A 60 -32.96 -1.13 -11.37
C PHE A 60 -33.29 -0.09 -10.28
N TRP A 61 -32.30 0.25 -9.45
CA TRP A 61 -32.43 1.32 -8.46
C TRP A 61 -32.88 2.64 -9.08
N TRP A 62 -32.21 3.09 -10.14
CA TRP A 62 -32.58 4.35 -10.78
C TRP A 62 -33.98 4.30 -11.41
N THR A 63 -34.37 3.15 -11.97
CA THR A 63 -35.73 2.97 -12.52
C THR A 63 -36.80 3.10 -11.45
N ALA A 64 -36.59 2.49 -10.27
CA ALA A 64 -37.49 2.62 -9.13
C ALA A 64 -37.54 4.07 -8.61
N MET A 65 -36.38 4.72 -8.54
CA MET A 65 -36.29 6.11 -8.10
C MET A 65 -36.99 7.08 -9.05
N LYS A 66 -36.81 6.91 -10.36
CA LYS A 66 -37.52 7.69 -11.38
C LYS A 66 -39.04 7.53 -11.26
N ALA A 67 -39.53 6.30 -11.03
CA ALA A 67 -40.95 6.07 -10.81
C ALA A 67 -41.49 6.81 -9.56
N ALA A 68 -40.67 6.97 -8.52
CA ALA A 68 -41.03 7.74 -7.33
C ALA A 68 -40.98 9.26 -7.55
N ILE A 69 -40.04 9.75 -8.38
CA ILE A 69 -39.91 11.18 -8.74
C ILE A 69 -41.06 11.64 -9.64
N GLY A 70 -41.59 10.76 -10.49
CA GLY A 70 -42.70 11.05 -11.40
C GLY A 70 -42.24 11.54 -12.77
N ASN A 71 -42.73 12.71 -13.20
CA ASN A 71 -42.50 13.27 -14.54
C ASN A 71 -41.05 13.76 -14.74
N ASP A 72 -40.61 13.78 -16.00
CA ASP A 72 -39.26 14.22 -16.42
C ASP A 72 -38.94 15.71 -16.11
N ASP A 73 -39.96 16.52 -15.80
CA ASP A 73 -39.78 17.92 -15.36
C ASP A 73 -39.20 18.04 -13.94
N ASN A 74 -39.28 16.96 -13.15
CA ASN A 74 -38.72 16.89 -11.79
C ASN A 74 -37.35 16.20 -11.76
N MET A 75 -36.61 16.26 -12.87
CA MET A 75 -35.29 15.64 -12.94
C MET A 75 -34.37 16.28 -11.88
N PRO A 76 -33.70 15.48 -11.03
CA PRO A 76 -32.79 16.02 -10.04
C PRO A 76 -31.60 16.69 -10.75
N THR A 77 -31.01 17.67 -10.07
CA THR A 77 -29.68 18.20 -10.37
C THR A 77 -28.61 17.11 -10.21
N TRP A 78 -27.40 17.35 -10.71
CA TRP A 78 -26.31 16.38 -10.53
C TRP A 78 -25.98 16.17 -9.06
N ASP A 79 -26.02 17.23 -8.25
CA ASP A 79 -25.76 17.15 -6.80
C ASP A 79 -26.83 16.36 -6.05
N GLU A 80 -28.11 16.52 -6.40
CA GLU A 80 -29.19 15.71 -5.85
C GLU A 80 -29.06 14.24 -6.26
N PHE A 81 -28.75 13.97 -7.53
CA PHE A 81 -28.47 12.63 -8.01
C PHE A 81 -27.32 11.99 -7.22
N LYS A 82 -26.20 12.68 -7.04
CA LYS A 82 -25.06 12.21 -6.23
C LYS A 82 -25.48 11.89 -4.80
N LYS A 83 -26.26 12.77 -4.16
CA LYS A 83 -26.74 12.55 -2.79
C LYS A 83 -27.53 11.23 -2.70
N MET A 84 -28.48 11.02 -3.61
CA MET A 84 -29.29 9.81 -3.65
C MET A 84 -28.47 8.56 -3.99
N PHE A 85 -27.53 8.70 -4.93
CA PHE A 85 -26.60 7.66 -5.34
C PHE A 85 -25.74 7.20 -4.16
N TYR A 86 -25.15 8.14 -3.42
CA TYR A 86 -24.35 7.84 -2.24
C TYR A 86 -25.19 7.35 -1.06
N GLU A 87 -26.46 7.70 -0.94
CA GLU A 87 -27.34 7.09 0.07
C GLU A 87 -27.54 5.59 -0.20
N GLN A 88 -27.64 5.20 -1.48
CA GLN A 88 -27.82 3.81 -1.90
C GLN A 88 -26.52 2.99 -1.89
N TYR A 89 -25.46 3.50 -2.51
CA TYR A 89 -24.24 2.74 -2.80
C TYR A 89 -23.07 3.06 -1.87
N PHE A 90 -23.18 4.13 -1.08
CA PHE A 90 -22.18 4.48 -0.07
C PHE A 90 -22.82 4.97 1.23
N PRO A 91 -23.63 4.14 1.91
CA PRO A 91 -24.41 4.57 3.06
C PRO A 91 -23.52 5.02 4.23
N LYS A 92 -24.10 5.80 5.16
CA LYS A 92 -23.36 6.43 6.27
C LYS A 92 -22.47 5.47 7.06
N SER A 93 -22.94 4.24 7.32
CA SER A 93 -22.15 3.22 8.02
C SER A 93 -20.88 2.83 7.26
N VAL A 94 -20.98 2.71 5.94
CA VAL A 94 -19.87 2.37 5.06
C VAL A 94 -18.89 3.54 4.95
N ARG A 95 -19.39 4.78 4.83
CA ARG A 95 -18.56 6.00 4.92
C ARG A 95 -17.77 6.04 6.21
N ARG A 96 -18.45 5.81 7.35
CA ARG A 96 -17.84 5.76 8.68
C ARG A 96 -16.73 4.70 8.76
N THR A 97 -16.95 3.53 8.17
CA THR A 97 -15.92 2.48 8.10
C THR A 97 -14.71 2.93 7.30
N LYS A 98 -14.91 3.58 6.15
CA LYS A 98 -13.81 4.12 5.33
C LYS A 98 -13.06 5.25 6.01
N GLU A 99 -13.76 6.15 6.68
CA GLU A 99 -13.16 7.18 7.55
C GLU A 99 -12.30 6.55 8.64
N ASN A 100 -12.82 5.53 9.35
CA ASN A 100 -12.06 4.85 10.39
C ASN A 100 -10.84 4.11 9.83
N GLU A 101 -10.96 3.51 8.63
CA GLU A 101 -9.85 2.87 7.92
C GLU A 101 -8.75 3.90 7.60
N PHE A 102 -9.13 5.07 7.10
CA PHE A 102 -8.20 6.17 6.84
C PHE A 102 -7.56 6.72 8.12
N LEU A 103 -8.35 6.93 9.20
CA LEU A 103 -7.88 7.47 10.48
C LEU A 103 -7.00 6.49 11.28
N SER A 104 -7.19 5.19 11.08
CA SER A 104 -6.35 4.14 11.64
C SER A 104 -5.18 3.72 10.75
N LEU A 105 -5.11 4.21 9.50
CA LEU A 105 -4.03 3.87 8.58
C LEU A 105 -2.66 4.22 9.20
N ARG A 106 -1.79 3.21 9.26
CA ARG A 106 -0.39 3.28 9.67
C ARG A 106 0.48 2.49 8.70
N GLN A 107 1.69 2.96 8.45
CA GLN A 107 2.73 2.23 7.74
C GLN A 107 3.14 1.02 8.58
N LYS A 108 3.01 -0.18 7.99
CA LYS A 108 3.44 -1.43 8.61
C LYS A 108 4.93 -1.68 8.35
N ASP A 109 5.57 -2.54 9.14
CA ASP A 109 7.00 -2.85 9.01
C ASP A 109 7.38 -3.38 7.63
N ASN A 110 6.48 -4.16 7.01
CA ASN A 110 6.66 -4.74 5.68
C ASN A 110 6.13 -3.84 4.55
N MET A 111 5.81 -2.58 4.83
CA MET A 111 5.26 -1.63 3.87
C MET A 111 6.24 -0.51 3.61
N THR A 112 6.59 -0.32 2.34
CA THR A 112 7.41 0.82 1.92
C THR A 112 6.66 2.14 2.08
N VAL A 113 7.40 3.25 2.18
CA VAL A 113 6.78 4.59 2.22
C VAL A 113 5.88 4.83 1.01
N LEU A 114 6.28 4.35 -0.18
CA LEU A 114 5.51 4.53 -1.40
C LEU A 114 4.20 3.72 -1.40
N GLU A 115 4.23 2.47 -0.92
CA GLU A 115 3.01 1.67 -0.76
C GLU A 115 2.06 2.29 0.28
N TYR A 116 2.62 2.84 1.36
CA TYR A 116 1.85 3.57 2.35
C TYR A 116 1.22 4.84 1.75
N ALA A 117 1.97 5.63 0.97
CA ALA A 117 1.47 6.80 0.26
C ALA A 117 0.33 6.46 -0.72
N ASN A 118 0.47 5.37 -1.47
CA ASN A 118 -0.60 4.91 -2.36
C ASN A 118 -1.87 4.59 -1.57
N LYS A 119 -1.77 3.82 -0.48
CA LYS A 119 -2.93 3.51 0.38
C LYS A 119 -3.53 4.75 1.05
N PHE A 120 -2.69 5.70 1.43
CA PHE A 120 -3.11 6.96 2.03
C PHE A 120 -3.98 7.75 1.06
N ASN A 121 -3.53 7.93 -0.19
CA ASN A 121 -4.30 8.63 -1.22
C ASN A 121 -5.56 7.84 -1.61
N GLU A 122 -5.45 6.52 -1.69
CA GLU A 122 -6.55 5.61 -1.99
C GLU A 122 -7.70 5.71 -0.97
N LEU A 123 -7.39 5.79 0.32
CA LEU A 123 -8.40 5.94 1.37
C LEU A 123 -8.82 7.40 1.56
N GLY A 124 -7.91 8.34 1.31
CA GLY A 124 -8.14 9.77 1.44
C GLY A 124 -9.25 10.30 0.54
N ARG A 125 -9.50 9.67 -0.63
CA ARG A 125 -10.62 10.05 -1.52
C ARG A 125 -11.99 10.00 -0.85
N PHE A 126 -12.17 9.11 0.14
CA PHE A 126 -13.43 8.99 0.87
C PHE A 126 -13.56 10.01 2.00
N CYS A 127 -12.48 10.74 2.30
CA CYS A 127 -12.41 11.67 3.42
C CYS A 127 -11.81 13.02 2.98
N PRO A 128 -12.46 13.73 2.02
CA PRO A 128 -11.95 14.99 1.48
C PRO A 128 -11.67 16.03 2.58
N GLN A 129 -12.45 16.04 3.66
CA GLN A 129 -12.26 16.92 4.82
C GLN A 129 -10.88 16.80 5.49
N PHE A 130 -10.18 15.68 5.33
CA PHE A 130 -8.82 15.50 5.86
C PHE A 130 -7.72 15.70 4.79
N MET A 131 -8.11 15.87 3.53
CA MET A 131 -7.21 15.92 2.37
C MET A 131 -7.16 17.29 1.70
N GLU A 132 -8.12 18.17 1.97
CA GLU A 132 -8.24 19.51 1.36
C GLU A 132 -7.16 20.48 1.83
N VAL A 133 -6.83 20.48 3.13
CA VAL A 133 -5.82 21.38 3.70
C VAL A 133 -4.46 20.69 3.66
N GLU A 134 -3.55 21.24 2.87
CA GLU A 134 -2.24 20.66 2.58
C GLU A 134 -1.43 20.37 3.86
N GLU A 135 -1.40 21.31 4.82
CA GLU A 135 -0.72 21.13 6.11
C GLU A 135 -1.36 20.01 6.95
N SER A 136 -2.71 19.92 6.95
CA SER A 136 -3.42 18.87 7.67
C SER A 136 -3.15 17.50 7.04
N LYS A 137 -3.12 17.43 5.70
CA LYS A 137 -2.77 16.24 4.94
C LYS A 137 -1.33 15.80 5.20
N ALA A 138 -0.38 16.74 5.20
CA ALA A 138 1.03 16.50 5.51
C ALA A 138 1.19 15.91 6.91
N ASN A 139 0.64 16.57 7.93
CA ASN A 139 0.70 16.13 9.32
C ASN A 139 0.04 14.75 9.49
N ARG A 140 -1.11 14.53 8.85
CA ARG A 140 -1.83 13.26 8.90
C ARG A 140 -1.02 12.12 8.27
N PHE A 141 -0.32 12.37 7.16
CA PHE A 141 0.57 11.40 6.53
C PHE A 141 1.78 11.10 7.43
N GLU A 142 2.43 12.12 8.00
CA GLU A 142 3.56 11.98 8.91
C GLU A 142 3.20 11.13 10.14
N GLN A 143 2.07 11.42 10.78
CA GLN A 143 1.59 10.66 11.96
C GLN A 143 1.36 9.19 11.69
N GLY A 144 1.14 8.82 10.43
CA GLY A 144 0.93 7.44 10.05
C GLY A 144 2.19 6.70 9.59
N LEU A 145 3.33 7.38 9.44
CA LEU A 145 4.61 6.72 9.17
C LEU A 145 5.06 5.87 10.36
N ARG A 146 5.85 4.82 10.09
CA ARG A 146 6.44 3.99 11.15
C ARG A 146 7.45 4.79 11.97
N ASP A 147 7.64 4.41 13.23
CA ASP A 147 8.36 5.22 14.22
C ASP A 147 9.82 5.52 13.83
N GLU A 148 10.52 4.60 13.17
CA GLU A 148 11.90 4.80 12.72
C GLU A 148 12.04 5.92 11.68
N ILE A 149 11.00 6.13 10.88
CA ILE A 149 10.94 7.20 9.89
C ILE A 149 10.40 8.46 10.55
N ARG A 150 9.25 8.35 11.23
CA ARG A 150 8.55 9.47 11.87
C ARG A 150 9.44 10.23 12.84
N SER A 151 10.25 9.55 13.65
CA SER A 151 11.18 10.18 14.60
C SER A 151 12.26 11.05 13.93
N GLN A 152 12.64 10.76 12.69
CA GLN A 152 13.58 11.59 11.94
C GLN A 152 12.91 12.80 11.27
N LEU A 153 11.59 12.72 11.07
CA LEU A 153 10.79 13.79 10.49
C LEU A 153 10.28 14.76 11.55
N SER A 154 9.98 14.30 12.77
CA SER A 154 9.33 15.07 13.83
C SER A 154 10.12 16.29 14.34
N VAL A 155 11.38 16.45 13.91
CA VAL A 155 12.20 17.65 14.19
C VAL A 155 11.88 18.81 13.25
N LEU A 156 11.11 18.54 12.20
CA LEU A 156 10.67 19.51 11.19
C LEU A 156 9.17 19.72 11.28
N ILE A 157 8.71 20.86 10.77
CA ILE A 157 7.30 21.13 10.54
C ILE A 157 7.10 21.18 9.03
N PHE A 158 6.21 20.34 8.52
CA PHE A 158 5.93 20.27 7.10
C PHE A 158 4.59 20.92 6.78
N ILE A 159 4.59 21.77 5.76
CA ILE A 159 3.37 22.39 5.23
C ILE A 159 2.85 21.59 4.02
N SER A 160 3.75 21.02 3.21
CA SER A 160 3.36 20.25 2.03
C SER A 160 3.42 18.75 2.25
N TYR A 161 2.42 18.03 1.73
CA TYR A 161 2.43 16.57 1.66
C TYR A 161 3.63 16.06 0.84
N GLY A 162 3.99 16.77 -0.23
CA GLY A 162 5.12 16.42 -1.09
C GLY A 162 6.45 16.42 -0.33
N ASP A 163 6.66 17.42 0.52
CA ASP A 163 7.89 17.54 1.32
C ASP A 163 8.03 16.41 2.34
N VAL A 164 6.93 16.04 3.01
CA VAL A 164 6.91 14.90 3.94
C VAL A 164 7.23 13.61 3.20
N LEU A 165 6.61 13.38 2.03
CA LEU A 165 6.80 12.18 1.23
C LEU A 165 8.25 12.03 0.78
N GLU A 166 8.83 13.08 0.19
CA GLU A 166 10.21 13.09 -0.29
C GLU A 166 11.20 12.81 0.86
N ARG A 167 10.99 13.47 2.02
CA ARG A 167 11.85 13.27 3.17
C ARG A 167 11.72 11.86 3.75
N ALA A 168 10.51 11.33 3.83
CA ALA A 168 10.26 9.96 4.30
C ALA A 168 10.92 8.92 3.39
N LEU A 169 10.86 9.10 2.06
CA LEU A 169 11.53 8.24 1.09
C LEU A 169 13.05 8.23 1.27
N LYS A 170 13.66 9.42 1.47
CA LYS A 170 15.09 9.54 1.74
C LYS A 170 15.49 8.81 3.02
N VAL A 171 14.74 9.01 4.10
CA VAL A 171 14.99 8.34 5.38
C VAL A 171 14.86 6.83 5.24
N GLU A 172 13.84 6.33 4.54
CA GLU A 172 13.69 4.89 4.29
C GLU A 172 14.90 4.30 3.54
N ALA A 173 15.43 5.02 2.53
CA ALA A 173 16.61 4.59 1.79
C ALA A 173 17.86 4.53 2.66
N ASP A 174 18.06 5.51 3.54
CA ASP A 174 19.19 5.57 4.47
C ASP A 174 19.13 4.45 5.52
N LEU A 175 17.92 4.15 6.03
CA LEU A 175 17.70 3.01 6.94
C LEU A 175 18.04 1.67 6.26
N LYS A 176 17.55 1.44 5.03
CA LYS A 176 17.85 0.23 4.25
C LYS A 176 19.35 0.07 3.99
N ARG A 177 20.06 1.17 3.71
CA ARG A 177 21.53 1.17 3.53
C ARG A 177 22.23 0.76 4.83
N SER A 178 21.84 1.39 5.94
CA SER A 178 22.44 1.14 7.26
C SER A 178 22.23 -0.30 7.73
N GLU A 179 21.05 -0.88 7.48
CA GLU A 179 20.75 -2.29 7.78
C GLU A 179 21.61 -3.23 6.96
N LYS A 180 21.78 -2.96 5.66
CA LYS A 180 22.63 -3.76 4.79
C LYS A 180 24.08 -3.75 5.26
N GLU A 181 24.63 -2.58 5.55
CA GLU A 181 26.00 -2.44 6.06
C GLU A 181 26.20 -3.21 7.37
N ARG A 182 25.23 -3.15 8.29
CA ARG A 182 25.26 -3.94 9.53
C ARG A 182 25.20 -5.44 9.26
N SER A 183 24.39 -5.88 8.30
CA SER A 183 24.27 -7.29 7.92
C SER A 183 25.55 -7.84 7.27
N ASP A 184 26.19 -7.04 6.41
CA ASP A 184 27.45 -7.39 5.74
C ASP A 184 28.59 -7.51 6.75
N LEU A 185 28.66 -6.59 7.73
CA LEU A 185 29.59 -6.66 8.84
C LEU A 185 29.38 -7.92 9.71
N LYS A 186 28.13 -8.29 9.98
CA LYS A 186 27.82 -9.52 10.74
C LYS A 186 28.26 -10.77 9.98
N ARG A 187 27.94 -10.85 8.68
CA ARG A 187 28.36 -11.97 7.82
C ARG A 187 29.89 -12.06 7.72
N SER A 188 30.60 -10.94 7.64
CA SER A 188 32.07 -10.93 7.62
C SER A 188 32.69 -11.39 8.94
N ARG A 189 32.02 -11.19 10.09
CA ARG A 189 32.49 -11.72 11.38
C ARG A 189 32.26 -13.23 11.47
N GLU A 190 31.10 -13.71 11.05
CA GLU A 190 30.76 -15.14 11.05
C GLU A 190 31.69 -15.96 10.12
N THR A 191 32.05 -15.42 8.95
CA THR A 191 33.02 -16.09 8.06
C THR A 191 34.43 -16.13 8.63
N ARG A 192 34.86 -15.09 9.34
CA ARG A 192 36.15 -15.06 10.05
C ARG A 192 36.18 -16.06 11.22
N ASP A 193 35.12 -16.19 12.00
CA ASP A 193 35.04 -17.18 13.08
C ASP A 193 34.99 -18.62 12.57
N GLN A 194 34.34 -18.89 11.43
CA GLN A 194 34.34 -20.22 10.82
C GLN A 194 35.71 -20.62 10.23
N SER A 195 36.49 -19.65 9.75
CA SER A 195 37.85 -19.88 9.24
C SER A 195 38.92 -19.89 10.34
N ALA A 196 38.62 -19.35 11.53
CA ALA A 196 39.47 -19.41 12.72
C ALA A 196 39.21 -20.64 13.61
N ARG A 197 38.19 -21.46 13.33
CA ARG A 197 38.09 -22.79 13.97
C ARG A 197 39.27 -23.65 13.52
N PRO A 198 40.06 -24.22 14.44
CA PRO A 198 41.10 -25.16 14.06
C PRO A 198 40.44 -26.27 13.25
N ARG A 199 40.95 -26.55 12.05
CA ARG A 199 40.68 -27.83 11.40
C ARG A 199 41.22 -28.89 12.38
N ASN A 200 40.35 -29.50 13.17
CA ASN A 200 40.64 -30.79 13.77
C ASN A 200 40.80 -31.75 12.60
N PHE A 201 42.03 -31.80 12.07
CA PHE A 201 42.55 -33.00 11.45
C PHE A 201 42.37 -34.07 12.53
N GLY A 202 41.42 -34.97 12.32
CA GLY A 202 41.31 -36.18 13.12
C GLY A 202 42.59 -36.97 12.94
N GLU A 203 43.62 -36.68 13.75
CA GLU A 203 44.64 -37.64 14.10
C GLU A 203 43.93 -38.73 14.91
N ASN A 204 43.43 -39.73 14.20
CA ASN A 204 43.28 -41.08 14.75
C ASN A 204 44.67 -41.56 15.18
N ALA A 205 45.12 -41.14 16.36
CA ALA A 205 46.25 -41.71 17.06
C ALA A 205 45.83 -43.06 17.64
N ASN A 206 45.45 -44.01 16.77
CA ASN A 206 45.53 -45.43 17.10
C ASN A 206 46.99 -45.86 16.85
N LYS A 207 47.91 -45.39 17.69
CA LYS A 207 49.30 -45.87 17.71
C LYS A 207 49.30 -47.31 18.20
N LYS A 208 49.03 -48.25 17.30
CA LYS A 208 49.44 -49.65 17.46
C LYS A 208 50.97 -49.66 17.55
N ASN A 209 51.47 -50.22 18.65
CA ASN A 209 52.88 -50.51 18.90
C ASN A 209 53.61 -50.96 17.64
N LYS A 210 54.67 -50.23 17.25
CA LYS A 210 55.70 -50.70 16.32
C LYS A 210 57.06 -50.62 16.98
N PHE A 211 57.29 -51.49 17.94
CA PHE A 211 58.62 -52.05 18.11
C PHE A 211 58.59 -53.43 17.44
N GLY A 212 59.61 -53.79 16.67
CA GLY A 212 59.78 -55.17 16.21
C GLY A 212 60.21 -56.07 17.37
N PRO A 213 60.05 -57.40 17.28
CA PRO A 213 60.56 -58.30 18.31
C PRO A 213 62.08 -58.12 18.45
N CYS A 214 62.57 -58.08 19.68
CA CYS A 214 64.00 -57.94 19.97
C CYS A 214 64.76 -59.13 19.37
N ASN A 215 65.83 -58.87 18.62
CA ASN A 215 66.61 -59.91 17.94
C ASN A 215 67.37 -60.86 18.90
N PHE A 216 67.43 -60.57 20.20
CA PHE A 216 68.10 -61.41 21.21
C PHE A 216 67.13 -62.33 21.99
N CYS A 217 65.93 -61.87 22.33
CA CYS A 217 64.97 -62.62 23.15
C CYS A 217 63.60 -62.86 22.49
N GLY A 218 63.36 -62.26 21.33
CA GLY A 218 62.13 -62.42 20.54
C GLY A 218 60.89 -61.71 21.07
N LYS A 219 60.98 -60.92 22.17
CA LYS A 219 59.84 -60.20 22.77
C LYS A 219 59.82 -58.72 22.41
N LEU A 220 58.64 -58.09 22.56
CA LEU A 220 58.40 -56.69 22.20
C LEU A 220 58.66 -55.77 23.39
N HIS A 221 59.72 -54.97 23.33
CA HIS A 221 60.02 -53.91 24.30
C HIS A 221 60.79 -52.75 23.64
N GLY A 222 60.69 -51.55 24.22
CA GLY A 222 61.43 -50.36 23.79
C GLY A 222 62.54 -50.02 24.79
N GLY A 223 63.74 -50.57 24.59
CA GLY A 223 64.91 -50.36 25.47
C GLY A 223 65.92 -51.51 25.42
N LEU A 224 67.04 -51.40 26.14
CA LEU A 224 68.06 -52.46 26.24
C LEU A 224 67.46 -53.76 26.77
N CYS A 225 67.80 -54.87 26.11
CA CYS A 225 67.37 -56.21 26.54
C CYS A 225 68.23 -56.62 27.74
N LEU A 226 67.63 -56.66 28.92
CA LEU A 226 68.22 -57.25 30.13
C LEU A 226 67.73 -58.68 30.31
#